data_AF-A0A084THZ0-F1
#
_entry.id   AF-A0A084THZ0-F1
#
_cell.length_a   1.000
_cell.length_b   1.000
_cell.length_c   1.000
_cell.angle_alpha   90.00
_cell.angle_beta   90.00
_cell.angle_gamma   90.00
#
_symmetry.space_group_name_H-M   'P 1'
#
loop_
_entity.id
_entity.type
_entity.pdbx_description
1 polymer ?
#
loop_
_entity_poly.entity_id
_entity_poly.type
_entity_poly.pdbx_seq_one_letter_code
_entity_poly.pdbx_strand_id
1 'polypeptide(L)'
;MGRFFVVVLLVFFVMGCHDTDSTKNNTMPSINWDARKTTVLADSTFVTGATYLSVYSQIYSLTEHRTHNLTATISMRNISPNDTVYIDKADLFDTHGDLVHSYIAFPVYLKPLETLEIVIKETDKSGGTGGNFIFNWHVPKNSHEPLFEAVMISTMGQQGLSFSTEGKRIE
;
A
#
# COMPACT_ATOMS: atom_id res chain seq x y z
N MET A 1 -43.99 -45.66 -15.19
CA MET A 1 -42.54 -45.36 -15.33
C MET A 1 -42.16 -43.87 -15.27
N GLY A 2 -43.09 -42.92 -15.04
CA GLY A 2 -42.75 -41.48 -15.03
C GLY A 2 -42.52 -40.84 -13.65
N ARG A 3 -42.89 -41.50 -12.55
CA ARG A 3 -42.78 -40.92 -11.18
C ARG A 3 -41.42 -41.19 -10.50
N PHE A 4 -40.74 -42.26 -10.89
CA PHE A 4 -39.43 -42.60 -10.32
C PHE A 4 -38.31 -41.71 -10.87
N PHE A 5 -38.47 -41.20 -12.10
CA PHE A 5 -37.48 -40.34 -12.76
C PHE A 5 -37.42 -38.93 -12.16
N VAL A 6 -38.53 -38.43 -11.60
CA VAL A 6 -38.61 -37.09 -10.99
C VAL A 6 -37.89 -37.04 -9.63
N VAL A 7 -37.85 -38.15 -8.89
CA VAL A 7 -37.18 -38.22 -7.58
C VAL A 7 -35.66 -38.27 -7.74
N VAL A 8 -35.14 -38.87 -8.82
CA VAL A 8 -33.70 -38.96 -9.08
C VAL A 8 -33.12 -37.59 -9.50
N LEU A 9 -33.92 -36.72 -10.11
CA LEU A 9 -33.45 -35.39 -10.55
C LEU A 9 -33.36 -34.35 -9.41
N LEU A 10 -33.95 -34.64 -8.25
CA LEU A 10 -33.95 -33.75 -7.07
C LEU A 10 -32.76 -34.01 -6.12
N VAL A 11 -32.03 -35.12 -6.31
CA VAL A 11 -30.88 -35.49 -5.45
C VAL A 11 -29.55 -34.94 -6.00
N PHE A 12 -29.50 -34.48 -7.24
CA PHE A 12 -28.27 -33.98 -7.87
C PHE A 12 -27.92 -32.52 -7.57
N PHE A 13 -28.72 -31.80 -6.77
CA PHE A 13 -28.49 -30.39 -6.46
C PHE A 13 -27.72 -30.12 -5.15
N VAL A 14 -27.22 -31.15 -4.47
CA VAL A 14 -26.56 -31.01 -3.15
C VAL A 14 -25.07 -31.34 -3.14
N MET A 15 -24.42 -31.44 -4.30
CA MET A 15 -22.96 -31.31 -4.36
C MET A 15 -22.62 -29.83 -4.23
N GLY A 16 -22.61 -29.37 -2.98
CA GLY A 16 -22.10 -28.07 -2.60
C GLY A 16 -20.68 -27.89 -3.12
N CYS A 17 -20.37 -26.66 -3.53
CA CYS A 17 -18.99 -26.24 -3.67
C CYS A 17 -18.28 -26.54 -2.36
N HIS A 18 -17.36 -27.48 -2.42
CA HIS A 18 -16.31 -27.60 -1.43
C HIS A 18 -15.40 -26.40 -1.67
N ASP A 19 -15.62 -25.31 -0.92
CA ASP A 19 -14.63 -24.25 -0.81
C ASP A 19 -13.38 -24.89 -0.20
N THR A 20 -12.48 -25.34 -1.07
CA THR A 20 -11.13 -25.67 -0.66
C THR A 20 -10.55 -24.39 -0.10
N ASP A 21 -10.44 -24.35 1.22
CA ASP A 21 -9.56 -23.48 1.98
C ASP A 21 -8.22 -23.39 1.26
N SER A 22 -8.08 -22.39 0.40
CA SER A 22 -6.80 -21.96 -0.10
C SER A 22 -6.25 -21.00 0.95
N THR A 23 -5.84 -21.60 2.06
CA THR A 23 -4.69 -21.15 2.85
C THR A 23 -3.43 -21.20 1.98
N LYS A 24 -3.42 -20.43 0.89
CA LYS A 24 -2.21 -19.96 0.23
C LYS A 24 -2.10 -18.52 0.63
N ASN A 25 -1.41 -18.28 1.75
CA ASN A 25 -0.70 -17.06 2.09
C ASN A 25 -1.05 -15.88 1.17
N ASN A 26 -2.04 -15.07 1.55
CA ASN A 26 -2.28 -13.72 1.01
C ASN A 26 -1.14 -12.77 1.41
N THR A 27 0.09 -13.23 1.21
CA THR A 27 1.31 -12.47 1.32
C THR A 27 1.47 -11.85 -0.06
N MET A 28 0.90 -10.66 -0.22
CA MET A 28 1.41 -9.71 -1.22
C MET A 28 2.94 -9.74 -1.13
N PRO A 29 3.69 -9.66 -2.24
CA PRO A 29 5.14 -9.80 -2.19
C PRO A 29 5.69 -8.81 -1.17
N SER A 30 5.97 -9.30 0.03
CA SER A 30 6.47 -8.48 1.12
C SER A 30 7.88 -8.15 0.68
N ILE A 31 8.13 -6.87 0.39
CA ILE A 31 9.47 -6.42 0.07
C ILE A 31 10.39 -6.96 1.15
N ASN A 32 11.44 -7.67 0.73
CA ASN A 32 12.48 -8.08 1.66
C ASN A 32 13.32 -6.84 1.99
N TRP A 33 12.89 -6.10 3.01
CA TRP A 33 13.53 -4.87 3.45
C TRP A 33 14.97 -5.12 3.90
N ASP A 34 15.24 -6.25 4.54
CA ASP A 34 16.59 -6.60 4.99
C ASP A 34 17.57 -6.76 3.83
N ALA A 35 17.13 -7.31 2.70
CA ALA A 35 17.95 -7.41 1.49
C ALA A 35 18.29 -6.05 0.86
N ARG A 36 17.59 -4.98 1.26
CA ARG A 36 17.81 -3.60 0.78
C ARG A 36 18.48 -2.71 1.80
N LYS A 37 18.76 -3.22 3.00
CA LYS A 37 19.42 -2.48 4.07
C LYS A 37 20.76 -1.94 3.55
N THR A 38 21.00 -0.67 3.80
CA THR A 38 22.27 -0.02 3.49
C THR A 38 22.89 0.56 4.76
N THR A 39 24.21 0.66 4.77
CA THR A 39 24.97 1.40 5.79
C THR A 39 25.40 2.77 5.29
N VAL A 40 25.02 3.15 4.05
CA VAL A 40 25.23 4.50 3.52
C VAL A 40 24.33 5.44 4.32
N LEU A 41 24.95 6.37 5.02
CA LEU A 41 24.29 7.40 5.80
C LEU A 41 24.53 8.76 5.13
N ALA A 42 23.60 9.68 5.32
CA ALA A 42 23.75 11.05 4.83
C ALA A 42 25.00 11.71 5.45
N ASP A 43 25.89 12.20 4.59
CA ASP A 43 27.03 13.04 4.94
C ASP A 43 26.97 14.37 4.16
N SER A 44 28.07 15.11 4.12
CA SER A 44 28.14 16.40 3.43
C SER A 44 27.98 16.29 1.90
N THR A 45 27.95 15.10 1.31
CA THR A 45 27.72 14.86 -0.12
C THR A 45 26.24 14.59 -0.46
N PHE A 46 25.38 14.48 0.54
CA PHE A 46 23.95 14.21 0.38
C PHE A 46 23.09 15.45 0.67
N VAL A 47 21.85 15.39 0.18
CA VAL A 47 20.72 16.24 0.60
C VAL A 47 19.71 15.32 1.27
N THR A 48 19.25 15.71 2.45
CA THR A 48 18.16 15.05 3.16
C THR A 48 16.85 15.78 2.90
N GLY A 49 15.73 15.09 3.05
CA GLY A 49 14.41 15.69 3.01
C GLY A 49 13.36 14.78 3.63
N ALA A 50 12.18 15.37 3.81
CA ALA A 50 11.00 14.64 4.25
C ALA A 50 9.82 14.92 3.33
N THR A 51 9.03 13.88 3.04
CA THR A 51 7.84 13.96 2.19
C THR A 51 6.63 13.41 2.90
N TYR A 52 5.55 14.20 2.90
CA TYR A 52 4.23 13.82 3.39
C TYR A 52 3.38 13.27 2.25
N LEU A 53 2.72 12.13 2.44
CA LEU A 53 1.79 11.55 1.46
C LEU A 53 0.47 11.19 2.13
N SER A 54 -0.63 11.79 1.68
CA SER A 54 -1.97 11.41 2.16
C SER A 54 -2.33 10.01 1.69
N VAL A 55 -2.82 9.16 2.60
CA VAL A 55 -3.25 7.79 2.30
C VAL A 55 -4.55 7.47 3.01
N TYR A 56 -5.52 6.93 2.29
CA TYR A 56 -6.86 6.70 2.79
C TYR A 56 -7.14 5.21 2.85
N SER A 57 -7.23 4.64 4.07
CA SER A 57 -7.77 3.29 4.27
C SER A 57 -9.28 3.28 4.10
N GLN A 58 -9.93 4.43 4.35
CA GLN A 58 -11.36 4.61 4.22
C GLN A 58 -11.69 5.98 3.63
N ILE A 59 -12.83 6.10 2.96
CA ILE A 59 -13.35 7.38 2.45
C ILE A 59 -14.84 7.51 2.72
N TYR A 60 -15.30 8.71 3.09
CA TYR A 60 -16.71 8.99 3.33
C TYR A 60 -17.55 8.88 2.07
N SER A 61 -18.79 8.45 2.23
CA SER A 61 -19.75 8.26 1.15
C SER A 61 -21.14 8.60 1.62
N LEU A 62 -21.83 9.47 0.86
CA LEU A 62 -23.18 10.00 1.13
C LEU A 62 -23.29 10.85 2.41
N THR A 63 -22.77 10.39 3.55
CA THR A 63 -22.80 11.06 4.85
C THR A 63 -21.52 10.78 5.66
N GLU A 64 -21.34 11.49 6.78
CA GLU A 64 -20.25 11.27 7.74
C GLU A 64 -20.33 9.94 8.50
N HIS A 65 -21.47 9.24 8.44
CA HIS A 65 -21.68 7.96 9.13
C HIS A 65 -21.40 6.75 8.26
N ARG A 66 -21.03 6.95 6.99
CA ARG A 66 -20.81 5.87 6.03
C ARG A 66 -19.49 6.05 5.31
N THR A 67 -18.67 5.01 5.36
CA THR A 67 -17.39 4.95 4.64
C THR A 67 -17.30 3.72 3.75
N HIS A 68 -16.43 3.80 2.75
CA HIS A 68 -15.94 2.66 1.98
C HIS A 68 -14.49 2.40 2.34
N ASN A 69 -14.12 1.13 2.51
CA ASN A 69 -12.74 0.76 2.69
C ASN A 69 -12.01 0.74 1.35
N LEU A 70 -10.70 0.94 1.39
CA LEU A 70 -9.85 1.06 0.23
C LEU A 70 -8.62 0.17 0.40
N THR A 71 -8.21 -0.51 -0.66
CA THR A 71 -6.83 -0.98 -0.78
C THR A 71 -5.99 0.21 -1.24
N ALA A 72 -4.89 0.49 -0.52
CA ALA A 72 -3.96 1.54 -0.90
C ALA A 72 -2.63 0.94 -1.36
N THR A 73 -2.18 1.31 -2.55
CA THR A 73 -0.85 1.00 -3.06
C THR A 73 0.00 2.27 -2.98
N ILE A 74 1.03 2.24 -2.16
CA ILE A 74 1.94 3.34 -1.90
C ILE A 74 3.24 3.05 -2.64
N SER A 75 3.54 3.84 -3.67
CA SER A 75 4.71 3.70 -4.52
C SER A 75 5.79 4.71 -4.11
N MET A 76 6.98 4.20 -3.83
CA MET A 76 8.22 4.96 -3.62
C MET A 76 9.07 4.78 -4.87
N ARG A 77 9.29 5.85 -5.63
CA ARG A 77 9.95 5.80 -6.94
C ARG A 77 11.25 6.59 -6.90
N ASN A 78 12.34 5.95 -7.32
CA ASN A 78 13.53 6.67 -7.70
C ASN A 78 13.37 7.14 -9.16
N ILE A 79 13.20 8.44 -9.37
CA ILE A 79 13.06 9.02 -10.71
C ILE A 79 14.41 9.38 -11.35
N SER A 80 15.53 9.20 -10.64
CA SER A 80 16.87 9.40 -11.20
C SER A 80 17.21 8.25 -12.15
N PRO A 81 17.69 8.55 -13.38
CA PRO A 81 18.16 7.53 -14.30
C PRO A 81 19.56 7.00 -13.96
N ASN A 82 20.32 7.70 -13.11
CA ASN A 82 21.74 7.41 -12.89
C ASN A 82 22.08 7.13 -11.42
N ASP A 83 21.36 7.74 -10.49
CA ASP A 83 21.74 7.72 -9.07
C ASP A 83 20.86 6.79 -8.27
N THR A 84 21.44 6.24 -7.20
CA THR A 84 20.69 5.51 -6.18
C THR A 84 20.15 6.50 -5.16
N VAL A 85 18.90 6.30 -4.75
CA VAL A 85 18.19 7.08 -3.74
C VAL A 85 17.98 6.23 -2.49
N TYR A 86 17.92 6.87 -1.34
CA TYR A 86 17.80 6.18 -0.06
C TYR A 86 16.56 6.64 0.70
N ILE A 87 15.81 5.69 1.24
CA ILE A 87 14.67 5.93 2.14
C ILE A 87 15.11 5.50 3.53
N ASP A 88 15.19 6.45 4.45
CA ASP A 88 15.62 6.23 5.83
C ASP A 88 14.48 5.70 6.70
N LYS A 89 13.28 6.23 6.45
CA LYS A 89 12.08 5.90 7.22
C LYS A 89 10.82 6.01 6.37
N ALA A 90 9.84 5.15 6.66
CA ALA A 90 8.50 5.23 6.11
C ALA A 90 7.50 4.88 7.21
N ASP A 91 6.87 5.91 7.77
CA ASP A 91 5.94 5.80 8.89
C ASP A 91 4.52 6.09 8.45
N LEU A 92 3.59 5.22 8.81
CA LEU A 92 2.16 5.43 8.66
C LEU A 92 1.58 6.03 9.94
N PHE A 93 0.85 7.14 9.80
CA PHE A 93 0.06 7.77 10.85
C PHE A 93 -1.43 7.67 10.53
N ASP A 94 -2.26 7.60 11.57
CA ASP A 94 -3.72 7.56 11.45
C ASP A 94 -4.34 8.96 11.28
N THR A 95 -5.67 9.01 11.26
CA THR A 95 -6.45 10.24 11.13
C THR A 95 -6.23 11.24 12.28
N HIS A 96 -5.81 10.76 13.45
CA HIS A 96 -5.57 11.58 14.63
C HIS A 96 -4.10 12.03 14.74
N GLY A 97 -3.23 11.52 13.85
CA GLY A 97 -1.80 11.79 13.87
C GLY A 97 -1.00 10.83 14.75
N ASP A 98 -1.59 9.71 15.16
CA ASP A 98 -0.90 8.68 15.94
C ASP A 98 -0.13 7.73 15.03
N LEU A 99 1.09 7.35 15.43
CA LEU A 99 1.92 6.41 14.68
C LEU A 99 1.28 5.02 14.71
N VAL A 100 0.93 4.50 13.53
CA VAL A 100 0.33 3.18 13.34
C VAL A 100 1.40 2.13 13.11
N HIS A 101 2.30 2.37 12.17
CA HIS A 101 3.31 1.39 11.76
C HIS A 101 4.51 2.04 11.07
N SER A 102 5.71 1.56 11.39
CA SER A 102 6.93 1.91 10.65
C SER A 102 7.28 0.78 9.68
N TYR A 103 7.02 1.00 8.38
CA TYR A 103 7.30 0.01 7.32
C TYR A 103 8.79 -0.07 6.99
N ILE A 104 9.49 1.06 7.12
CA ILE A 104 10.95 1.15 6.97
C ILE A 104 11.47 1.81 8.24
N ALA A 105 12.27 1.08 9.00
CA ALA A 105 12.87 1.54 10.26
C ALA A 105 14.40 1.66 10.21
N PHE A 106 14.98 1.42 9.02
CA PHE A 106 16.40 1.53 8.74
C PHE A 106 16.60 1.95 7.28
N PRO A 107 17.73 2.59 6.93
CA PRO A 107 17.98 3.02 5.56
C PRO A 107 17.95 1.87 4.55
N VAL A 108 17.18 2.06 3.48
CA VAL A 108 17.11 1.16 2.34
C VAL A 108 17.37 1.92 1.04
N TYR A 109 17.93 1.24 0.04
CA TYR A 109 18.22 1.84 -1.25
C TYR A 109 17.17 1.50 -2.32
N LEU A 110 16.97 2.45 -3.24
CA LEU A 110 16.22 2.30 -4.48
C LEU A 110 17.19 2.54 -5.64
N LYS A 111 17.34 1.53 -6.50
CA LYS A 111 18.18 1.63 -7.72
C LYS A 111 17.63 2.70 -8.67
N PRO A 112 18.44 3.19 -9.62
CA PRO A 112 17.94 4.09 -10.66
C PRO A 112 16.66 3.54 -11.32
N LEU A 113 15.64 4.39 -11.44
CA LEU A 113 14.32 4.06 -12.00
C LEU A 113 13.54 2.94 -11.29
N GLU A 114 13.98 2.51 -10.10
CA GLU A 114 13.29 1.47 -9.33
C GLU A 114 12.07 2.02 -8.59
N THR A 115 11.03 1.19 -8.48
CA THR A 115 9.86 1.45 -7.65
C THR A 115 9.72 0.37 -6.60
N LEU A 116 9.48 0.78 -5.36
CA LEU A 116 9.09 -0.09 -4.25
C LEU A 116 7.67 0.26 -3.80
N GLU A 117 6.90 -0.76 -3.47
CA GLU A 117 5.48 -0.59 -3.13
C GLU A 117 5.16 -1.18 -1.76
N ILE A 118 4.48 -0.38 -0.93
CA ILE A 118 3.78 -0.86 0.25
C ILE A 118 2.31 -0.96 -0.13
N VAL A 119 1.66 -2.08 0.18
CA VAL A 119 0.23 -2.25 -0.07
C VAL A 119 -0.50 -2.45 1.25
N ILE A 120 -1.43 -1.55 1.55
CA ILE A 120 -2.34 -1.65 2.69
C ILE A 120 -3.62 -2.33 2.21
N LYS A 121 -3.98 -3.43 2.85
CA LYS A 121 -5.14 -4.25 2.50
C LYS A 121 -6.43 -3.49 2.81
N GLU A 122 -7.48 -3.70 2.00
CA GLU A 122 -8.82 -3.14 2.26
C GLU A 122 -9.39 -3.46 3.65
N THR A 123 -9.01 -4.59 4.24
CA THR A 123 -9.45 -4.97 5.59
C THR A 123 -8.75 -4.17 6.69
N ASP A 124 -7.61 -3.56 6.39
CA ASP A 124 -6.84 -2.75 7.32
C ASP A 124 -7.34 -1.31 7.31
N LYS A 125 -8.01 -0.94 8.41
CA LYS A 125 -8.61 0.37 8.62
C LYS A 125 -7.77 1.28 9.52
N SER A 126 -6.58 0.85 9.90
CA SER A 126 -5.75 1.53 10.91
C SER A 126 -5.37 2.96 10.51
N GLY A 127 -5.24 3.27 9.22
CA GLY A 127 -5.02 4.64 8.73
C GLY A 127 -6.27 5.54 8.79
N GLY A 128 -7.47 4.94 8.86
CA GLY A 128 -8.74 5.65 8.88
C GLY A 128 -9.01 6.48 7.62
N THR A 129 -9.69 7.63 7.80
CA THR A 129 -10.13 8.53 6.71
C THR A 129 -9.19 9.70 6.43
N GLY A 130 -8.11 9.84 7.19
CA GLY A 130 -7.13 10.93 7.08
C GLY A 130 -5.70 10.48 7.32
N GLY A 131 -5.41 9.19 7.10
CA GLY A 131 -4.09 8.63 7.29
C GLY A 131 -3.04 9.25 6.35
N ASN A 132 -1.78 9.09 6.72
CA ASN A 132 -0.67 9.62 5.93
C ASN A 132 0.62 8.84 6.16
N PHE A 133 1.50 8.90 5.16
CA PHE A 133 2.89 8.49 5.31
C PHE A 133 3.81 9.69 5.45
N ILE A 134 4.80 9.54 6.33
CA ILE A 134 5.99 10.39 6.36
C ILE A 134 7.18 9.55 5.87
N PHE A 135 7.81 10.03 4.80
CA PHE A 135 9.04 9.45 4.28
C PHE A 135 10.21 10.35 4.60
N ASN A 136 11.20 9.82 5.29
CA ASN A 136 12.51 10.47 5.42
C ASN A 136 13.44 9.85 4.41
N TRP A 137 14.19 10.68 3.70
CA TRP A 137 15.02 10.23 2.60
C TRP A 137 16.28 11.06 2.48
N HIS A 138 17.27 10.49 1.81
CA HIS A 138 18.46 11.21 1.39
C HIS A 138 18.89 10.80 -0.02
N VAL A 139 19.44 11.77 -0.75
CA VAL A 139 19.89 11.61 -2.13
C VAL A 139 21.24 12.29 -2.34
N PRO A 140 22.08 11.81 -3.26
CA PRO A 140 23.31 12.52 -3.62
C PRO A 140 23.02 13.97 -4.01
N LYS A 141 23.92 14.89 -3.68
CA LYS A 141 23.82 16.28 -4.13
C LYS A 141 23.70 16.34 -5.66
N ASN A 142 22.75 17.14 -6.14
CA ASN A 142 22.37 17.29 -7.55
C ASN A 142 21.62 16.09 -8.17
N SER A 143 21.15 15.14 -7.35
CA SER A 143 20.23 14.10 -7.82
C SER A 143 18.77 14.54 -7.75
N HIS A 144 17.87 13.67 -8.19
CA HIS A 144 16.43 13.86 -8.10
C HIS A 144 15.90 13.34 -6.77
N GLU A 145 14.94 14.06 -6.19
CA GLU A 145 14.20 13.60 -5.03
C GLU A 145 13.33 12.39 -5.40
N PRO A 146 13.11 11.43 -4.48
CA PRO A 146 12.14 10.36 -4.72
C PRO A 146 10.73 10.91 -4.91
N LEU A 147 10.00 10.33 -5.86
CA LEU A 147 8.57 10.57 -6.04
C LEU A 147 7.79 9.56 -5.21
N PHE A 148 6.84 10.07 -4.42
CA PHE A 148 5.93 9.25 -3.62
C PHE A 148 4.51 9.45 -4.13
N GLU A 149 3.83 8.35 -4.39
CA GLU A 149 2.46 8.36 -4.87
C GLU A 149 1.65 7.31 -4.11
N ALA A 150 0.36 7.52 -3.95
CA ALA A 150 -0.55 6.45 -3.55
C ALA A 150 -1.70 6.35 -4.54
N VAL A 151 -2.14 5.13 -4.79
CA VAL A 151 -3.38 4.83 -5.51
C VAL A 151 -4.29 4.07 -4.56
N MET A 152 -5.47 4.62 -4.32
CA MET A 152 -6.51 4.01 -3.51
C MET A 152 -7.58 3.45 -4.43
N ILE A 153 -7.93 2.18 -4.23
CA ILE A 153 -8.98 1.52 -4.98
C ILE A 153 -9.99 0.86 -4.03
N SER A 154 -11.27 0.91 -4.38
CA SER A 154 -12.29 0.00 -3.85
C SER A 154 -13.01 -0.66 -5.01
N THR A 155 -13.14 -1.97 -4.92
CA THR A 155 -13.91 -2.79 -5.87
C THR A 155 -15.18 -3.35 -5.22
N MET A 156 -15.53 -2.90 -4.01
CA MET A 156 -16.74 -3.33 -3.30
C MET A 156 -18.01 -2.83 -4.01
N GLY A 157 -18.87 -3.77 -4.40
CA GLY A 157 -20.19 -3.47 -4.98
C GLY A 157 -20.16 -3.25 -6.49
N GLN A 158 -21.11 -2.46 -7.01
CA GLN A 158 -21.26 -2.20 -8.45
C GLN A 158 -20.59 -0.92 -8.94
N GLN A 159 -20.00 -0.13 -8.04
CA GLN A 159 -19.32 1.12 -8.36
C GLN A 159 -17.87 1.01 -7.88
N GLY A 160 -16.92 0.97 -8.82
CA GLY A 160 -15.51 1.05 -8.50
C GLY A 160 -15.10 2.49 -8.22
N LEU A 161 -14.36 2.71 -7.14
CA LEU A 161 -13.74 4.00 -6.84
C LEU A 161 -12.23 3.86 -6.99
N SER A 162 -11.61 4.83 -7.63
CA SER A 162 -10.16 4.96 -7.64
C SER A 162 -9.74 6.42 -7.66
N PHE A 163 -8.73 6.75 -6.87
CA PHE A 163 -8.07 8.05 -6.91
C PHE A 163 -6.63 7.92 -6.46
N SER A 164 -5.83 8.92 -6.81
CA SER A 164 -4.42 8.99 -6.42
C SER A 164 -4.12 10.23 -5.59
N THR A 165 -3.03 10.14 -4.85
CA THR A 165 -2.40 11.26 -4.15
C THR A 165 -0.92 11.28 -4.49
N GLU A 166 -0.34 12.46 -4.44
CA GLU A 166 1.08 12.69 -4.68
C GLU A 166 1.70 13.29 -3.42
N GLY A 167 2.94 12.90 -3.14
CA GLY A 167 3.69 13.35 -1.98
C GLY A 167 4.07 14.81 -2.08
N LYS A 168 4.00 15.52 -0.94
CA LYS A 168 4.44 16.90 -0.80
C LYS A 168 5.67 16.97 0.08
N ARG A 169 6.77 17.52 -0.43
CA ARG A 169 7.97 17.81 0.37
C ARG A 169 7.63 18.78 1.51
N ILE A 170 8.06 18.45 2.72
CA ILE A 170 7.81 19.23 3.94
C ILE A 170 9.10 19.72 4.61
N GLU A 171 10.25 19.11 4.30
CA GLU A 171 11.60 19.49 4.76
C GLU A 171 12.62 19.28 3.64
#